data_AF-A0A945QKU3-F1
#
_entry.id   AF-A0A945QKU3-F1
#
_cell.length_a   1.000
_cell.length_b   1.000
_cell.length_c   1.000
_cell.angle_alpha   90.00
_cell.angle_beta   90.00
_cell.angle_gamma   90.00
#
_symmetry.space_group_name_H-M   'P 1'
#
loop_
_entity.id
_entity.type
_entity.pdbx_description
1 polymer ?
#
loop_
_entity_poly.entity_id
_entity_poly.type
_entity_poly.pdbx_seq_one_letter_code
_entity_poly.pdbx_strand_id
1 'polypeptide(L)'
;MSLYYVQKLIYELNRNPDTTKRFERDREALLADYDLTDEELTAIRKPDIGLLYVLGVNGQILMHYAALWKIPWDDYLKSMENGIKEHGPVRNGLYAQTEGKVI
;
A
#
# COMPACT_ATOMS: atom_id res chain seq x y z
N MET A 1 -4.05 13.33 -7.12
CA MET A 1 -3.10 12.98 -6.04
C MET A 1 -2.30 11.75 -6.46
N SER A 2 -1.05 11.58 -6.02
CA SER A 2 -0.08 10.72 -6.71
C SER A 2 0.28 9.44 -5.96
N LEU A 3 -0.08 8.29 -6.54
CA LEU A 3 0.41 6.93 -6.23
C LEU A 3 1.92 6.87 -5.95
N TYR A 4 2.69 7.80 -6.51
CA TYR A 4 4.12 7.94 -6.25
C TYR A 4 4.47 8.01 -4.76
N TYR A 5 3.80 8.85 -3.95
CA TYR A 5 4.21 9.05 -2.55
C TYR A 5 3.92 7.82 -1.68
N VAL A 6 2.80 7.12 -1.92
CA VAL A 6 2.50 5.84 -1.26
C VAL A 6 3.57 4.80 -1.58
N GLN A 7 3.89 4.61 -2.86
CA GLN A 7 4.90 3.63 -3.27
C GLN A 7 6.29 4.00 -2.76
N LYS A 8 6.65 5.29 -2.75
CA LYS A 8 7.91 5.79 -2.22
C LYS A 8 8.03 5.51 -0.72
N LEU A 9 7.00 5.84 0.07
CA LEU A 9 6.98 5.55 1.51
C LEU A 9 7.14 4.05 1.77
N ILE A 10 6.35 3.22 1.09
CA ILE A 10 6.42 1.75 1.25
C ILE A 10 7.80 1.22 0.85
N TYR A 11 8.38 1.72 -0.25
CA TYR A 11 9.73 1.37 -0.66
C TYR A 11 10.76 1.69 0.44
N GLU A 12 10.71 2.90 1.01
CA GLU A 12 11.60 3.31 2.09
C GLU A 12 11.41 2.44 3.35
N LEU A 13 10.16 2.13 3.74
CA LEU A 13 9.88 1.26 4.88
C LEU A 13 10.43 -0.16 4.71
N ASN A 14 10.50 -0.65 3.48
CA ASN A 14 11.03 -1.98 3.16
C ASN A 14 12.55 -2.03 3.08
N ARG A 15 13.22 -0.89 2.86
CA ARG A 15 14.64 -0.84 2.48
C ARG A 15 15.51 -0.10 3.46
N ASN A 16 14.96 0.86 4.21
CA ASN A 16 15.68 1.73 5.10
C ASN A 16 15.27 1.48 6.56
N PRO A 17 16.12 0.81 7.36
CA PRO A 17 15.82 0.51 8.76
C PRO A 17 15.55 1.74 9.61
N ASP A 18 16.12 2.90 9.28
CA ASP A 18 15.90 4.14 10.04
C ASP A 18 14.52 4.72 9.75
N THR A 19 14.01 4.58 8.52
CA THR A 19 12.62 4.90 8.19
C THR A 19 11.66 3.98 8.95
N THR A 20 11.91 2.67 8.99
CA THR A 20 11.10 1.72 9.77
C THR A 20 11.08 2.09 11.25
N LYS A 21 12.24 2.38 11.86
CA LYS A 21 12.32 2.83 13.26
C LYS A 21 11.57 4.14 13.50
N ARG A 22 11.65 5.12 12.59
CA ARG A 22 10.86 6.36 12.67
C ARG A 22 9.36 6.04 12.62
N PHE A 23 8.93 5.16 11.72
CA PHE A 23 7.54 4.76 11.56
C PHE A 23 6.98 4.06 12.81
N GLU A 24 7.80 3.24 13.48
CA GLU A 24 7.43 2.59 14.75
C GLU A 24 7.38 3.58 15.92
N ARG A 25 8.31 4.54 15.97
CA ARG A 25 8.43 5.50 17.08
C ARG A 25 7.39 6.62 17.01
N ASP A 26 7.23 7.22 15.83
CA ASP A 26 6.34 8.36 15.60
C ASP A 26 5.85 8.35 14.15
N ARG A 27 4.82 7.53 13.93
CA ARG A 27 4.23 7.30 12.61
C ARG A 27 3.70 8.59 11.99
N GLU A 28 2.98 9.39 12.76
CA GLU A 28 2.28 10.56 12.24
C GLU A 28 3.28 11.64 11.80
N ALA A 29 4.35 11.86 12.55
CA ALA A 29 5.42 12.77 12.13
C ALA A 29 6.13 12.31 10.85
N LEU A 30 6.28 11.00 10.62
CA LEU A 30 6.83 10.50 9.36
C LEU A 30 5.83 10.64 8.20
N LEU A 31 4.55 10.33 8.42
CA LEU A 31 3.52 10.44 7.38
C LEU A 31 3.31 11.89 6.92
N ALA A 32 3.48 12.86 7.81
CA ALA A 32 3.42 14.28 7.48
C ALA A 32 4.52 14.76 6.51
N ASP A 33 5.60 13.98 6.32
CA ASP A 33 6.67 14.27 5.34
C ASP A 33 6.23 13.98 3.88
N TYR A 34 5.03 13.40 3.68
CA TYR A 34 4.53 12.93 2.38
C TYR A 34 3.18 13.60 2.04
N ASP A 35 2.97 13.91 0.76
CA ASP A 35 1.69 14.41 0.24
C ASP A 35 0.74 13.24 -0.03
N LEU A 36 -0.03 12.85 0.99
CA LEU A 36 -0.94 11.70 1.02
C LEU A 36 -2.37 12.15 1.33
N THR A 37 -3.39 11.51 0.73
CA THR A 37 -4.81 11.77 1.06
C THR A 37 -5.14 11.14 2.39
N ASP A 38 -6.25 11.57 2.98
CA ASP A 38 -6.91 10.85 4.06
C ASP A 38 -7.18 9.36 3.76
N GLU A 39 -7.53 9.01 2.51
CA GLU A 39 -7.74 7.62 2.08
C GLU A 39 -6.44 6.81 2.14
N GLU A 40 -5.35 7.35 1.58
CA GLU A 40 -4.02 6.72 1.61
C GLU A 40 -3.47 6.62 3.03
N LEU A 41 -3.58 7.69 3.82
CA LEU A 41 -3.18 7.71 5.22
C LEU A 41 -3.94 6.67 6.02
N THR A 42 -5.24 6.51 5.78
CA THR A 42 -6.05 5.46 6.43
C THR A 42 -5.55 4.08 6.05
N ALA A 43 -5.28 3.84 4.77
CA ALA A 43 -4.77 2.57 4.27
C ALA A 43 -3.39 2.22 4.89
N ILE A 44 -2.49 3.20 5.00
CA ILE A 44 -1.17 3.01 5.59
C ILE A 44 -1.26 2.77 7.11
N ARG A 45 -2.08 3.53 7.84
CA ARG A 45 -2.22 3.41 9.30
C ARG A 45 -2.81 2.07 9.73
N LYS A 46 -3.75 1.53 8.95
CA LYS A 46 -4.49 0.27 9.22
C LYS A 46 -3.92 -0.96 8.51
N PRO A 47 -2.65 -0.89 8.08
CA PRO A 47 -2.13 -1.65 6.92
C PRO A 47 -3.18 -2.35 6.05
N ASP A 48 -4.05 -1.56 5.42
CA ASP A 48 -5.11 -2.07 4.55
C ASP A 48 -4.51 -2.52 3.20
N ILE A 49 -4.07 -3.78 3.15
CA ILE A 49 -3.44 -4.37 1.97
C ILE A 49 -4.37 -4.32 0.75
N GLY A 50 -5.66 -4.56 0.94
CA GLY A 50 -6.64 -4.57 -0.14
C GLY A 50 -6.80 -3.18 -0.77
N LEU A 51 -6.99 -2.17 0.08
CA LEU A 51 -7.09 -0.78 -0.39
C LEU A 51 -5.78 -0.29 -1.02
N LEU A 52 -4.62 -0.57 -0.41
CA LEU A 52 -3.32 -0.20 -0.98
C LEU A 52 -3.10 -0.83 -2.36
N TYR A 53 -3.52 -2.07 -2.55
CA TYR A 53 -3.47 -2.73 -3.86
C TYR A 53 -4.40 -2.05 -4.86
N VAL A 54 -5.66 -1.78 -4.50
CA VAL A 54 -6.63 -1.10 -5.38
C VAL A 54 -6.19 0.32 -5.73
N LEU A 55 -5.52 1.04 -4.82
CA LEU A 55 -4.94 2.34 -5.10
C LEU A 55 -3.81 2.28 -6.15
N GLY A 56 -3.24 1.09 -6.38
CA GLY A 56 -2.27 0.84 -7.44
C GLY A 56 -0.85 0.57 -6.95
N VAL A 57 -0.64 0.32 -5.65
CA VAL A 57 0.68 -0.02 -5.11
C VAL A 57 1.16 -1.33 -5.74
N ASN A 58 2.39 -1.34 -6.25
CA ASN A 58 2.99 -2.54 -6.82
C ASN A 58 3.05 -3.70 -5.81
N GLY A 59 2.52 -4.87 -6.19
CA GLY A 59 2.45 -6.07 -5.35
C GLY A 59 3.80 -6.55 -4.80
N GLN A 60 4.93 -6.29 -5.47
CA GLN A 60 6.25 -6.70 -4.97
C GLN A 60 6.64 -5.92 -3.71
N ILE A 61 6.47 -4.59 -3.73
CA ILE A 61 6.76 -3.77 -2.54
C ILE A 61 5.67 -3.90 -1.49
N LEU A 62 4.42 -4.15 -1.90
CA LEU A 62 3.31 -4.36 -0.98
C LEU A 62 3.45 -5.67 -0.19
N MET A 63 3.96 -6.74 -0.81
CA MET A 63 4.28 -7.99 -0.11
C MET A 63 5.27 -7.78 1.03
N HIS A 64 6.36 -7.04 0.81
CA HIS A 64 7.34 -6.74 1.86
C HIS A 64 6.76 -5.84 2.95
N TYR A 65 5.87 -4.92 2.58
CA TYR A 65 5.15 -4.11 3.55
C TYR A 65 4.20 -4.96 4.42
N ALA A 66 3.49 -5.91 3.83
CA ALA A 66 2.66 -6.86 4.59
C ALA A 66 3.52 -7.68 5.58
N ALA A 67 4.75 -8.04 5.19
CA ALA A 67 5.69 -8.73 6.07
C ALA A 67 6.13 -7.86 7.27
N LEU A 68 6.30 -6.54 7.11
CA LEU A 68 6.54 -5.61 8.23
C LEU A 68 5.43 -5.71 9.30
N TRP A 69 4.19 -5.94 8.85
CA TRP A 69 3.02 -6.12 9.70
C TRP A 69 2.75 -7.57 10.12
N LYS A 70 3.66 -8.49 9.81
CA LYS A 70 3.56 -9.93 10.12
C LYS A 70 2.31 -10.59 9.54
N ILE A 71 1.80 -10.06 8.43
CA ILE A 71 0.67 -10.65 7.71
C ILE A 71 1.16 -11.91 6.97
N PRO A 72 0.57 -13.09 7.22
CA PRO A 72 0.92 -14.31 6.50
C PRO A 72 0.67 -14.19 5.00
N TRP A 73 1.39 -14.99 4.20
CA TRP A 73 1.28 -14.97 2.73
C TRP A 73 -0.15 -15.21 2.23
N ASP A 74 -0.84 -16.21 2.79
CA ASP A 74 -2.20 -16.54 2.37
C ASP A 74 -3.19 -15.40 2.69
N ASP A 75 -3.00 -14.73 3.83
CA ASP A 75 -3.81 -13.57 4.24
C ASP A 75 -3.52 -12.35 3.37
N TYR A 76 -2.26 -12.15 2.95
CA TYR A 76 -1.88 -11.11 2.01
C TYR A 76 -2.59 -11.29 0.65
N LEU A 77 -2.54 -12.49 0.07
CA LEU A 77 -3.22 -12.80 -1.18
C LEU A 77 -4.73 -12.60 -1.06
N LYS A 78 -5.32 -13.09 0.02
CA LYS A 78 -6.77 -12.93 0.29
C LYS A 78 -7.16 -11.47 0.48
N SER A 79 -6.31 -10.66 1.10
CA SER A 79 -6.57 -9.23 1.29
C SER A 79 -6.60 -8.48 -0.04
N MET A 80 -5.73 -8.83 -1.00
CA MET A 80 -5.78 -8.25 -2.35
C MET A 80 -7.07 -8.63 -3.09
N GLU A 81 -7.50 -9.90 -3.00
CA GLU A 81 -8.77 -10.35 -3.59
C GLU A 81 -9.97 -9.62 -2.97
N ASN A 82 -10.01 -9.52 -1.64
CA ASN A 82 -11.05 -8.80 -0.91
C ASN A 82 -11.06 -7.31 -1.26
N GLY A 83 -9.87 -6.70 -1.39
CA GLY A 83 -9.74 -5.30 -1.80
C GLY A 83 -10.45 -4.99 -3.11
N ILE A 84 -10.29 -5.86 -4.12
CA ILE A 84 -11.00 -5.69 -5.41
C ILE A 84 -12.53 -5.78 -5.21
N LYS A 85 -13.00 -6.72 -4.39
CA LYS A 85 -14.43 -6.91 -4.11
C LYS A 85 -15.03 -5.72 -3.35
N GLU A 86 -14.28 -5.13 -2.42
CA GLU A 86 -14.75 -4.09 -1.51
C GLU A 86 -14.56 -2.67 -2.06
N HIS A 87 -13.46 -2.41 -2.78
CA HIS A 87 -13.06 -1.07 -3.23
C HIS A 87 -13.10 -0.88 -4.76
N GLY A 88 -13.41 -1.95 -5.51
CA GLY A 88 -13.50 -1.95 -6.97
C GLY A 88 -12.18 -2.31 -7.68
N PRO A 89 -12.13 -2.14 -9.01
CA PRO A 89 -10.94 -2.46 -9.79
C PRO A 89 -9.73 -1.61 -9.38
N VAL A 90 -8.54 -2.15 -9.63
CA VAL A 90 -7.28 -1.41 -9.40
C VAL A 90 -7.26 -0.14 -10.24
N ARG A 91 -7.06 1.00 -9.59
CA ARG A 91 -7.28 2.35 -10.14
C ARG A 91 -6.07 2.88 -10.91
N ASN A 92 -4.86 2.52 -10.49
CA ASN A 92 -3.60 3.03 -11.04
C ASN A 92 -2.50 1.96 -11.04
N GLY A 93 -1.34 2.28 -11.62
CA GLY A 93 -0.16 1.41 -11.60
C GLY A 93 -0.21 0.28 -12.64
N LEU A 94 0.67 -0.71 -12.47
CA LEU A 94 0.85 -1.79 -13.45
C LEU A 94 -0.39 -2.68 -13.62
N TYR A 95 -1.20 -2.79 -12.57
CA TYR A 95 -2.40 -3.63 -12.56
C TYR A 95 -3.68 -2.83 -12.80
N ALA A 96 -3.57 -1.55 -13.22
CA ALA A 96 -4.72 -0.70 -13.50
C ALA A 96 -5.65 -1.39 -14.50
N GLN A 97 -6.89 -1.64 -14.09
CA GLN A 97 -7.90 -2.23 -14.96
C GLN A 97 -8.70 -1.09 -15.59
N THR A 98 -8.36 -0.73 -16.82
CA THR A 98 -9.23 0.10 -17.65
C THR A 98 -10.41 -0.75 -18.10
N GLU A 99 -11.64 -0.20 -18.07
CA GLU A 99 -12.82 -0.86 -18.63
C GLU A 99 -12.56 -1.25 -20.10
N GLY A 100 -12.17 -2.50 -20.34
CA GLY A 100 -11.94 -3.03 -21.68
C GLY A 100 -10.61 -3.77 -21.85
N LYS A 101 -10.74 -5.10 -21.84
CA LYS A 101 -9.80 -6.12 -22.34
C LYS A 101 -8.61 -6.49 -21.46
N VAL A 102 -8.73 -7.69 -20.89
CA VAL A 102 -7.62 -8.61 -20.65
C VAL A 102 -6.87 -8.80 -21.98
N ILE A 103 -5.57 -8.51 -22.01
CA ILE A 103 -4.63 -8.95 -23.04
C ILE A 103 -3.91 -10.19 -22.53
#